data_AF-A0AA38ZR60-F1
#
_entry.id   AF-A0AA38ZR60-F1
#
_cell.length_a   1.000
_cell.length_b   1.000
_cell.length_c   1.000
_cell.angle_alpha   90.00
_cell.angle_beta   90.00
_cell.angle_gamma   90.00
#
_symmetry.space_group_name_H-M   'P 1'
#
loop_
_entity.id
_entity.type
_entity.pdbx_description
1 polymer ?
#
loop_
_entity_poly.entity_id
_entity_poly.type
_entity_poly.pdbx_seq_one_letter_code
_entity_poly.pdbx_strand_id
1 'polypeptide(L)'
;MSWYEHLGRCVCFLICRNHRTWEWILKLLTRKRSLHFTTIDMTRHTHSSAWHTMHNVICGGAKSMDECLETLKRSRVKIYVIQGDRDEIVPLECSTNIKMKIPNAEVDIIKNADHSSVILGRENNFTQYLEHTWLSFSSREECYKHCSI
;
A
#
# COMPACT_ATOMS: atom_id res chain seq x y z
N MET A 1 23.47 14.35 -12.59
CA MET A 1 22.13 14.91 -12.32
C MET A 1 21.30 14.64 -13.55
N SER A 2 20.30 13.77 -13.43
CA SER A 2 19.48 13.33 -14.55
C SER A 2 18.31 14.29 -14.80
N TRP A 3 17.77 14.32 -16.02
CA TRP A 3 16.70 15.24 -16.41
C TRP A 3 15.41 15.06 -15.58
N TYR A 4 15.11 13.84 -15.13
CA TYR A 4 13.97 13.53 -14.27
C TYR A 4 14.08 14.13 -12.86
N GLU A 5 15.31 14.29 -12.33
CA GLU A 5 15.52 14.97 -11.05
C GLU A 5 15.18 16.46 -11.15
N HIS A 6 15.57 17.11 -12.25
CA HIS A 6 15.22 18.50 -12.51
C HIS A 6 13.71 18.69 -12.70
N LEU A 7 13.05 17.76 -13.41
CA LEU A 7 11.60 17.76 -13.55
C LEU A 7 10.90 17.63 -12.18
N GLY A 8 11.35 16.70 -11.34
CA GLY A 8 10.85 16.52 -9.98
C GLY A 8 10.97 17.79 -9.15
N ARG A 9 12.12 18.49 -9.21
CA ARG A 9 12.34 19.78 -8.52
C ARG A 9 11.37 20.85 -9.00
N CYS A 10 11.17 20.99 -10.30
CA CYS A 10 10.23 21.96 -10.88
C CYS A 10 8.79 21.68 -10.43
N VAL A 11 8.34 20.42 -10.51
CA VAL A 11 6.99 20.02 -10.09
C VAL A 11 6.78 20.29 -8.59
N CYS A 12 7.73 19.90 -7.74
CA CYS A 12 7.63 20.13 -6.30
C CYS A 12 7.68 21.63 -5.95
N PHE A 13 8.39 22.44 -6.72
CA PHE A 13 8.40 23.89 -6.53
C PHE A 13 7.06 24.53 -6.90
N LEU A 14 6.40 24.08 -7.97
CA LEU A 14 5.12 24.66 -8.40
C LEU A 14 3.94 24.16 -7.57
N ILE A 15 3.90 22.85 -7.30
CA ILE A 15 2.78 22.21 -6.59
C ILE A 15 3.02 22.32 -5.09
N CYS A 16 4.10 21.75 -4.58
CA CYS A 16 4.24 21.56 -3.14
C CYS A 16 4.55 22.84 -2.36
N ARG A 17 5.34 23.75 -2.93
CA ARG A 17 5.60 25.06 -2.29
C ARG A 17 4.32 25.88 -2.16
N ASN A 18 3.42 25.77 -3.13
CA ASN A 18 2.18 26.53 -3.20
C ASN A 18 0.96 25.72 -2.72
N HIS A 19 1.17 24.62 -1.99
CA HIS A 19 0.09 23.71 -1.60
C HIS A 19 -1.07 24.39 -0.86
N ARG A 20 -0.80 25.43 -0.06
CA ARG A 20 -1.85 26.22 0.61
C ARG A 20 -2.72 26.98 -0.38
N THR A 21 -2.11 27.54 -1.42
CA THR A 21 -2.82 28.23 -2.52
C THR A 21 -3.67 27.22 -3.29
N TRP A 22 -3.11 26.04 -3.61
CA TRP A 22 -3.86 24.96 -4.26
C TRP A 22 -5.02 24.45 -3.39
N GLU A 23 -4.81 24.25 -2.10
CA GLU A 23 -5.87 23.86 -1.15
C GLU A 23 -7.00 24.91 -1.14
N TRP A 24 -6.65 26.20 -1.14
CA TRP A 24 -7.64 27.28 -1.20
C TRP A 24 -8.40 27.31 -2.53
N ILE A 25 -7.71 27.21 -3.66
CA ILE A 25 -8.33 27.14 -5.00
C ILE A 25 -9.28 25.94 -5.10
N LEU A 26 -8.84 24.76 -4.64
CA LEU A 26 -9.65 23.55 -4.67
C LEU A 26 -10.90 23.65 -3.78
N LYS A 27 -10.79 24.25 -2.59
CA LYS A 27 -11.96 24.53 -1.72
C LYS A 27 -12.93 25.50 -2.39
N LEU A 28 -12.43 26.52 -3.09
CA LEU A 28 -13.25 27.47 -3.83
C LEU A 28 -14.00 26.78 -4.99
N LEU A 29 -13.28 25.99 -5.80
CA LEU A 29 -13.84 25.29 -6.96
C LEU A 29 -14.82 24.18 -6.59
N THR A 30 -14.50 23.36 -5.59
CA THR A 30 -15.37 22.26 -5.14
C THR A 30 -16.49 22.74 -4.21
N ARG A 31 -16.40 23.98 -3.70
CA ARG A 31 -17.27 24.56 -2.66
C ARG A 31 -17.35 23.70 -1.38
N LYS A 32 -16.41 22.76 -1.19
CA LYS A 32 -16.33 21.90 -0.01
C LYS A 32 -15.45 22.55 1.05
N ARG A 33 -15.87 22.51 2.32
CA ARG A 33 -15.07 23.00 3.45
C ARG A 33 -13.86 22.11 3.73
N SER A 34 -13.99 20.81 3.53
CA SER A 34 -12.91 19.82 3.64
C SER A 34 -12.69 19.11 2.31
N LEU A 35 -11.42 19.03 1.90
CA LEU A 35 -11.01 18.19 0.78
C LEU A 35 -10.54 16.84 1.32
N HIS A 36 -10.51 15.82 0.46
CA HIS A 36 -10.01 14.51 0.84
C HIS A 36 -8.53 14.60 1.24
N PHE A 37 -8.14 13.86 2.28
CA PHE A 37 -6.79 13.94 2.84
C PHE A 37 -5.72 13.63 1.78
N THR A 38 -5.97 12.66 0.88
CA THR A 38 -5.04 12.32 -0.22
C THR A 38 -4.71 13.52 -1.10
N THR A 39 -5.70 14.34 -1.44
CA THR A 39 -5.51 15.51 -2.29
C THR A 39 -4.68 16.59 -1.60
N ILE A 40 -4.89 16.77 -0.29
CA ILE A 40 -4.18 17.78 0.48
C ILE A 40 -2.75 17.30 0.76
N ASP A 41 -2.60 16.09 1.30
CA ASP A 41 -1.34 15.60 1.83
C ASP A 41 -0.32 15.29 0.74
N MET A 42 -0.75 14.80 -0.44
CA MET A 42 0.16 14.61 -1.58
C MET A 42 0.88 15.90 -2.00
N THR A 43 0.25 17.06 -1.81
CA THR A 43 0.85 18.36 -2.14
C THR A 43 1.72 18.93 -1.01
N ARG A 44 1.70 18.36 0.19
CA ARG A 44 2.44 18.90 1.34
C ARG A 44 3.89 18.40 1.43
N HIS A 45 4.33 17.55 0.52
CA HIS A 45 5.65 16.94 0.57
C HIS A 45 6.76 17.83 0.03
N THR A 46 7.96 17.73 0.60
CA THR A 46 9.15 18.39 0.05
C THR A 46 9.68 17.62 -1.17
N HIS A 47 10.43 18.29 -2.03
CA HIS A 47 11.14 17.62 -3.13
C HIS A 47 12.02 16.48 -2.61
N SER A 48 12.74 16.70 -1.52
CA SER A 48 13.61 15.69 -0.91
C SER A 48 12.80 14.47 -0.46
N SER A 49 11.67 14.65 0.21
CA SER A 49 10.82 13.51 0.62
C SER A 49 10.23 12.78 -0.59
N ALA A 50 9.76 13.48 -1.62
CA ALA A 50 9.23 12.83 -2.82
C ALA A 50 10.31 12.04 -3.57
N TRP A 51 11.51 12.62 -3.72
CA TRP A 51 12.65 11.97 -4.37
C TRP A 51 13.16 10.76 -3.60
N HIS A 52 13.28 10.85 -2.27
CA HIS A 52 13.67 9.72 -1.44
C HIS A 52 12.62 8.62 -1.42
N THR A 53 11.32 8.94 -1.37
CA THR A 53 10.26 7.93 -1.48
C THR A 53 10.33 7.22 -2.82
N MET A 54 10.50 7.94 -3.93
CA MET A 54 10.65 7.33 -5.25
C MET A 54 11.87 6.40 -5.31
N HIS A 55 13.05 6.88 -4.90
CA HIS A 55 14.25 6.07 -4.94
C HIS A 55 14.22 4.88 -4.00
N ASN A 56 13.70 5.03 -2.78
CA ASN A 56 13.73 3.97 -1.77
C ASN A 56 12.60 2.96 -1.95
N VAL A 57 11.39 3.41 -2.30
CA VAL A 57 10.22 2.54 -2.39
C VAL A 57 10.06 1.99 -3.81
N ILE A 58 10.15 2.85 -4.83
CA ILE A 58 9.90 2.44 -6.23
C ILE A 58 11.15 1.78 -6.81
N CYS A 59 12.31 2.44 -6.73
CA CYS A 59 13.54 1.93 -7.35
C CYS A 59 14.30 0.93 -6.46
N GLY A 60 14.31 1.15 -5.15
CA GLY A 60 15.04 0.34 -4.17
C GLY A 60 14.20 -0.81 -3.60
N GLY A 61 12.94 -0.56 -3.28
CA GLY A 61 12.04 -1.52 -2.65
C GLY A 61 11.82 -2.78 -3.49
N ALA A 62 11.69 -2.62 -4.81
CA ALA A 62 11.61 -3.74 -5.74
C ALA A 62 12.85 -4.64 -5.68
N LYS A 63 14.05 -4.08 -5.50
CA LYS A 63 15.32 -4.83 -5.44
C LYS A 63 15.45 -5.67 -4.17
N SER A 64 14.89 -5.19 -3.05
CA SER A 64 14.97 -5.89 -1.75
C SER A 64 13.80 -6.83 -1.48
N MET A 65 12.73 -6.77 -2.28
CA MET A 65 11.52 -7.57 -2.07
C MET A 65 11.81 -9.08 -2.06
N ASP A 66 12.68 -9.55 -2.95
CA ASP A 66 12.97 -10.98 -3.06
C ASP A 66 13.66 -11.54 -1.81
N GLU A 67 14.60 -10.79 -1.24
CA GLU A 67 15.32 -11.18 -0.02
C GLU A 67 14.39 -11.15 1.20
N CYS A 68 13.49 -10.17 1.27
CA CYS A 68 12.46 -10.11 2.31
C CYS A 68 11.53 -11.33 2.24
N LEU A 69 11.06 -11.71 1.04
CA LEU A 69 10.20 -12.88 0.86
C LEU A 69 10.93 -14.19 1.19
N GLU A 70 12.22 -14.33 0.86
CA GLU A 70 13.02 -15.48 1.28
C GLU A 70 13.18 -15.57 2.80
N THR A 71 13.36 -14.43 3.47
CA THR A 71 13.41 -14.36 4.94
C THR A 71 12.08 -14.80 5.55
N LEU A 72 10.95 -14.33 5.02
CA LEU A 72 9.61 -14.73 5.46
C LEU A 72 9.32 -16.22 5.22
N LYS A 73 9.79 -16.76 4.09
CA LYS A 73 9.70 -18.19 3.78
C LYS A 73 10.45 -19.04 4.81
N ARG A 74 11.64 -18.60 5.23
CA ARG A 74 12.46 -19.30 6.25
C ARG A 74 11.86 -19.19 7.65
N SER A 75 11.26 -18.06 8.00
CA SER A 75 10.69 -17.83 9.34
C SER A 75 9.39 -18.62 9.60
N ARG A 76 8.80 -19.25 8.57
CA ARG A 76 7.57 -20.07 8.66
C ARG A 76 6.38 -19.32 9.29
N VAL A 77 6.41 -17.99 9.25
CA VAL A 77 5.28 -17.17 9.69
C VAL A 77 4.10 -17.37 8.74
N LYS A 78 2.88 -17.19 9.26
CA LYS A 78 1.69 -17.12 8.42
C LYS A 78 1.70 -15.80 7.67
N ILE A 79 1.50 -15.86 6.36
CA ILE A 79 1.47 -14.69 5.49
C ILE A 79 0.08 -14.60 4.89
N TYR A 80 -0.55 -13.44 5.01
CA TYR A 80 -1.78 -13.10 4.29
C TYR A 80 -1.48 -12.00 3.28
N VAL A 81 -1.94 -12.20 2.05
CA VAL A 81 -1.83 -11.24 0.96
C VAL A 81 -3.24 -10.88 0.55
N ILE A 82 -3.56 -9.59 0.61
CA ILE A 82 -4.85 -9.07 0.17
C ILE A 82 -4.60 -8.22 -1.06
N GLN A 83 -5.31 -8.50 -2.16
CA GLN A 83 -5.15 -7.78 -3.42
C GLN A 83 -6.50 -7.50 -4.07
N GLY A 84 -6.61 -6.38 -4.79
CA GLY A 84 -7.78 -6.07 -5.62
C GLY A 84 -7.67 -6.69 -7.01
N ASP A 85 -8.79 -7.15 -7.57
CA ASP A 85 -8.86 -7.77 -8.91
C ASP A 85 -8.73 -6.76 -10.08
N ARG A 86 -8.79 -5.47 -9.81
CA ARG A 86 -8.64 -4.36 -10.78
C ARG A 86 -7.44 -3.48 -10.47
N ASP A 87 -6.45 -3.99 -9.73
CA ASP A 87 -5.22 -3.24 -9.45
C ASP A 87 -4.34 -3.17 -10.71
N GLU A 88 -4.23 -1.98 -11.29
CA GLU A 88 -3.39 -1.69 -12.47
C GLU A 88 -1.93 -1.39 -12.10
N ILE A 89 -1.64 -1.09 -10.83
CA ILE A 89 -0.29 -0.76 -10.34
C ILE A 89 0.45 -2.04 -9.94
N VAL A 90 -0.25 -2.95 -9.26
CA VAL A 90 0.24 -4.28 -8.91
C VAL A 90 -0.67 -5.31 -9.58
N PRO A 91 -0.25 -5.88 -10.72
CA PRO A 91 -1.06 -6.87 -11.46
C PRO A 91 -1.39 -8.10 -10.61
N LEU A 92 -2.52 -8.75 -10.92
CA LEU A 92 -2.98 -9.96 -10.21
C LEU A 92 -1.95 -11.10 -10.22
N GLU A 93 -1.09 -11.14 -11.24
CA GLU A 93 0.03 -12.10 -11.33
C GLU A 93 0.98 -11.99 -10.12
N CYS A 94 1.14 -10.81 -9.52
CA CYS A 94 2.02 -10.63 -8.37
C CYS A 94 1.61 -11.48 -7.16
N SER A 95 0.32 -11.58 -6.83
CA SER A 95 -0.13 -12.47 -5.73
C SER A 95 0.06 -13.94 -6.07
N THR A 96 -0.13 -14.31 -7.35
CA THR A 96 0.13 -15.67 -7.83
C THR A 96 1.62 -16.01 -7.67
N ASN A 97 2.52 -15.08 -8.03
CA ASN A 97 3.96 -15.23 -7.87
C ASN A 97 4.37 -15.36 -6.40
N ILE A 98 3.75 -14.58 -5.49
CA ILE A 98 3.97 -14.72 -4.05
C ILE A 98 3.54 -16.10 -3.56
N LYS A 99 2.35 -16.57 -3.99
CA LYS A 99 1.83 -17.90 -3.63
C LYS A 99 2.72 -19.03 -4.15
N MET A 100 3.29 -18.90 -5.34
CA MET A 100 4.27 -19.87 -5.88
C MET A 100 5.58 -19.87 -5.08
N LYS A 101 6.07 -18.67 -4.71
CA LYS A 101 7.32 -18.54 -3.95
C LYS A 101 7.18 -19.02 -2.49
N ILE A 102 6.02 -18.73 -1.90
CA ILE A 102 5.63 -19.04 -0.52
C ILE A 102 4.29 -19.79 -0.52
N PRO A 103 4.29 -21.12 -0.67
CA PRO A 103 3.08 -21.93 -0.82
C PRO A 103 2.07 -21.80 0.34
N ASN A 104 2.57 -21.55 1.54
CA ASN A 104 1.79 -21.35 2.76
C ASN A 104 1.23 -19.93 2.92
N ALA A 105 1.50 -18.99 2.01
CA ALA A 105 0.85 -17.68 2.02
C ALA A 105 -0.62 -17.82 1.64
N GLU A 106 -1.55 -17.27 2.40
CA GLU A 106 -2.95 -17.20 2.02
C GLU A 106 -3.19 -15.93 1.20
N VAL A 107 -3.89 -16.05 0.08
CA VAL A 107 -4.16 -14.93 -0.84
C VAL A 107 -5.67 -14.72 -0.89
N ASP A 108 -6.12 -13.51 -0.59
CA ASP A 108 -7.51 -13.10 -0.74
C ASP A 108 -7.62 -12.00 -1.80
N ILE A 109 -8.53 -12.22 -2.75
CA ILE A 109 -8.76 -11.33 -3.88
C ILE A 109 -10.08 -10.61 -3.69
N ILE A 110 -9.99 -9.31 -3.44
CA ILE A 110 -11.14 -8.43 -3.28
C ILE A 110 -11.68 -8.06 -4.66
N LYS A 111 -12.95 -8.40 -4.91
CA LYS A 111 -13.63 -8.08 -6.15
C LYS A 111 -13.92 -6.59 -6.31
N ASN A 112 -13.85 -6.13 -7.56
CA ASN A 112 -14.05 -4.76 -8.00
C ASN A 112 -13.22 -3.75 -7.18
N ALA A 113 -11.98 -4.10 -6.85
CA ALA A 113 -11.08 -3.25 -6.09
C ALA A 113 -9.78 -3.01 -6.86
N ASP A 114 -9.35 -1.76 -6.92
CA ASP A 114 -8.05 -1.32 -7.42
C ASP A 114 -7.06 -1.10 -6.27
N HIS A 115 -5.87 -0.60 -6.60
CA HIS A 115 -4.77 -0.33 -5.66
C HIS A 115 -5.20 0.46 -4.41
N SER A 116 -6.15 1.38 -4.58
CA SER A 116 -6.60 2.28 -3.52
C SER A 116 -7.86 1.77 -2.82
N SER A 117 -8.82 1.24 -3.59
CA SER A 117 -10.15 0.86 -3.13
C SER A 117 -10.20 -0.52 -2.46
N VAL A 118 -9.06 -1.23 -2.40
CA VAL A 118 -8.86 -2.31 -1.41
C VAL A 118 -9.12 -1.79 0.01
N ILE A 119 -8.72 -0.55 0.31
CA ILE A 119 -8.90 0.06 1.64
C ILE A 119 -9.87 1.26 1.58
N LEU A 120 -9.61 2.22 0.68
CA LEU A 120 -10.37 3.47 0.64
C LEU A 120 -11.82 3.24 0.23
N GLY A 121 -12.75 3.76 1.03
CA GLY A 121 -14.19 3.54 0.87
C GLY A 121 -14.70 2.19 1.40
N ARG A 122 -13.83 1.36 1.98
CA ARG A 122 -14.17 0.07 2.61
C ARG A 122 -13.67 -0.01 4.04
N GLU A 123 -13.24 1.09 4.65
CA GLU A 123 -12.43 1.12 5.87
C GLU A 123 -13.07 0.30 7.00
N ASN A 124 -14.35 0.53 7.32
CA ASN A 124 -15.04 -0.20 8.39
C ASN A 124 -15.12 -1.71 8.11
N ASN A 125 -15.50 -2.09 6.88
CA ASN A 125 -15.61 -3.50 6.48
C ASN A 125 -14.24 -4.17 6.44
N PHE A 126 -13.22 -3.44 5.99
CA PHE A 126 -11.85 -3.91 5.90
C PHE A 126 -11.25 -4.09 7.30
N THR A 127 -11.52 -3.18 8.24
CA THR A 127 -11.14 -3.33 9.65
C THR A 127 -11.78 -4.58 10.26
N GLN A 128 -13.09 -4.77 10.11
CA GLN A 128 -13.77 -5.98 10.60
C GLN A 128 -13.19 -7.26 9.98
N TYR A 129 -12.96 -7.24 8.67
CA TYR A 129 -12.33 -8.35 7.95
C TYR A 129 -10.94 -8.68 8.53
N LEU A 130 -10.12 -7.66 8.80
CA LEU A 130 -8.81 -7.83 9.40
C LEU A 130 -8.90 -8.39 10.83
N GLU A 131 -9.82 -7.88 11.66
CA GLU A 131 -10.07 -8.39 13.02
C GLU A 131 -10.42 -9.88 12.99
N HIS A 132 -11.36 -10.28 12.12
CA HIS A 132 -11.71 -11.69 11.94
C HIS A 132 -10.52 -12.54 11.47
N THR A 133 -9.72 -12.01 10.54
CA THR A 133 -8.53 -12.70 10.04
C THR A 133 -7.52 -12.94 11.16
N TRP A 134 -7.23 -11.92 11.98
CA TRP A 134 -6.34 -12.03 13.14
C TRP A 134 -6.86 -13.01 14.20
N LEU A 135 -8.14 -12.96 14.54
CA LEU A 135 -8.75 -13.90 15.49
C LEU A 135 -8.69 -15.36 15.00
N SER A 136 -8.81 -15.56 13.68
CA SER A 136 -8.66 -16.89 13.07
C SER A 136 -7.25 -17.46 13.20
N PHE A 137 -6.24 -16.61 13.42
CA PHE A 137 -4.87 -17.05 13.66
C PHE A 137 -4.62 -17.43 15.12
N SER A 138 -5.15 -16.64 16.06
CA SER A 138 -5.03 -16.90 17.50
C SER A 138 -5.73 -18.20 17.89
N SER A 139 -6.94 -18.44 17.39
CA SER A 139 -7.71 -19.66 17.65
C SER A 139 -7.05 -20.93 17.07
N ARG A 140 -6.38 -20.84 15.92
CA ARG A 140 -5.67 -21.97 15.31
C ARG A 140 -4.39 -22.36 16.08
N GLU A 141 -3.71 -21.42 16.73
CA GLU A 141 -2.55 -21.72 17.58
C GLU A 141 -2.92 -22.51 18.85
N GLU A 142 -4.09 -22.25 19.44
CA GLU A 142 -4.59 -23.02 20.58
C GLU A 142 -4.94 -24.46 20.18
N CYS A 143 -5.49 -24.66 18.98
CA CYS A 143 -5.84 -26.00 18.48
C CYS A 143 -4.59 -26.87 18.24
N TYR A 144 -3.47 -26.31 17.75
CA TYR A 144 -2.22 -27.06 17.58
C TYR A 144 -1.57 -27.45 18.92
N LYS A 145 -1.75 -26.65 19.98
CA LYS A 145 -1.30 -27.02 21.34
C LYS A 145 -2.08 -28.20 21.92
N HIS A 146 -3.35 -28.36 21.54
CA HIS A 146 -4.22 -29.42 22.07
C HIS A 146 -4.13 -30.74 21.29
N CYS A 147 -3.76 -30.71 20.01
CA CYS A 147 -3.60 -31.90 19.16
C CYS A 147 -2.22 -32.58 19.22
N SER A 148 -1.31 -32.14 20.10
CA SER A 148 0.07 -32.67 20.21
C SER A 148 0.24 -33.71 21.34
N ILE A 149 -0.78 -34.52 21.65
CA ILE A 149 -0.71 -35.63 22.63
C ILE A 149 -0.69 -36.96 21.89
#